data_AF-A0AAD6SY65-F1
#
_entry.id   AF-A0AAD6SY65-F1
#
_cell.length_a   1.000
_cell.length_b   1.000
_cell.length_c   1.000
_cell.angle_alpha   90.00
_cell.angle_beta   90.00
_cell.angle_gamma   90.00
#
_symmetry.space_group_name_H-M   'P 1'
#
loop_
_entity.id
_entity.type
_entity.pdbx_description
1 polymer ?
#
loop_
_entity_poly.entity_id
_entity_poly.type
_entity_poly.pdbx_seq_one_letter_code
_entity_poly.pdbx_strand_id
1 'polypeptide(L)'
;MTIFPDDAPEWLTDAVTYLTVTPLGDNFKAVLEAVIRIEEANDFADGKGLPSTLRPEVIGAWVKGGRGRKSKKIPVIRKFASYAKDWQAWWDSLQPQWRKRDAHGQWEIGGECGEAWGSLDCPGVNGVISVAASLYFWGRQVHEGRKEKGEAWFEENQQLWDAAVNDVGWVLDALSTFLVA
;
A
#
# COMPACT_ATOMS: atom_id res chain seq x y z
N MET A 1 2.94 -10.13 -15.29
CA MET A 1 1.47 -10.08 -15.34
C MET A 1 0.95 -10.45 -13.97
N THR A 2 0.08 -9.63 -13.37
CA THR A 2 -0.61 -10.00 -12.12
C THR A 2 -1.79 -10.90 -12.49
N ILE A 3 -1.95 -12.02 -11.79
CA ILE A 3 -3.03 -12.99 -12.04
C ILE A 3 -4.17 -12.68 -11.08
N PHE A 4 -5.40 -12.64 -11.59
CA PHE A 4 -6.61 -12.42 -10.80
C PHE A 4 -7.43 -13.71 -10.73
N PRO A 5 -8.14 -13.96 -9.62
CA PRO A 5 -9.21 -14.95 -9.56
C PRO A 5 -10.30 -14.67 -10.61
N ASP A 6 -10.99 -15.72 -11.08
CA ASP A 6 -12.02 -15.63 -12.12
C ASP A 6 -13.24 -14.78 -11.68
N ASP A 7 -13.51 -14.77 -10.37
CA ASP A 7 -14.59 -14.02 -9.71
C ASP A 7 -14.16 -12.66 -9.17
N ALA A 8 -12.91 -12.23 -9.45
CA ALA A 8 -12.41 -10.95 -8.99
C ALA A 8 -13.28 -9.79 -9.49
N PRO A 9 -13.75 -8.91 -8.59
CA PRO A 9 -14.65 -7.83 -8.96
C PRO A 9 -13.93 -6.75 -9.78
N GLU A 10 -14.68 -6.07 -10.64
CA GLU A 10 -14.18 -5.01 -11.52
C GLU A 10 -13.41 -3.92 -10.76
N TRP A 11 -13.84 -3.58 -9.53
CA TRP A 11 -13.16 -2.55 -8.75
C TRP A 11 -11.71 -2.92 -8.41
N LEU A 12 -11.43 -4.22 -8.18
CA LEU A 12 -10.11 -4.71 -7.80
C LEU A 12 -9.22 -4.80 -9.03
N THR A 13 -9.73 -5.37 -10.12
CA THR A 13 -8.99 -5.50 -11.38
C THR A 13 -8.66 -4.12 -11.97
N ASP A 14 -9.60 -3.17 -11.94
CA ASP A 14 -9.36 -1.79 -12.34
C ASP A 14 -8.31 -1.10 -11.46
N ALA A 15 -8.40 -1.27 -10.14
CA ALA A 15 -7.47 -0.64 -9.20
C ALA A 15 -6.05 -1.18 -9.41
N VAL A 16 -5.86 -2.50 -9.44
CA VAL A 16 -4.55 -3.11 -9.65
C VAL A 16 -4.00 -2.76 -11.05
N THR A 17 -4.82 -2.77 -12.09
CA THR A 17 -4.39 -2.33 -13.43
C THR A 17 -3.93 -0.87 -13.42
N TYR A 18 -4.67 0.00 -12.73
CA TYR A 18 -4.30 1.40 -12.56
C TYR A 18 -2.97 1.58 -11.80
N LEU A 19 -2.71 0.74 -10.80
CA LEU A 19 -1.50 0.75 -9.97
C LEU A 19 -0.30 0.01 -10.59
N THR A 20 -0.41 -0.50 -11.82
CA THR A 20 0.69 -1.20 -12.52
C THR A 20 1.13 -0.51 -13.82
N VAL A 21 0.53 0.64 -14.16
CA VAL A 21 0.89 1.41 -15.36
C VAL A 21 2.37 1.81 -15.37
N THR A 22 2.94 2.13 -14.20
CA THR A 22 4.38 2.33 -14.02
C THR A 22 4.96 1.11 -13.31
N PRO A 23 5.91 0.37 -13.90
CA PRO A 23 6.55 -0.75 -13.22
C PRO A 23 7.47 -0.23 -12.11
N LEU A 24 7.21 -0.64 -10.87
CA LEU A 24 7.99 -0.25 -9.69
C LEU A 24 8.79 -1.43 -9.08
N GLY A 25 8.98 -2.51 -9.85
CA GLY A 25 9.74 -3.68 -9.42
C GLY A 25 8.93 -4.76 -8.69
N ASP A 26 9.59 -5.88 -8.41
CA ASP A 26 8.94 -7.11 -7.96
C ASP A 26 8.41 -7.02 -6.52
N ASN A 27 9.06 -6.26 -5.64
CA ASN A 27 8.58 -6.11 -4.26
C ASN A 27 7.23 -5.38 -4.22
N PHE A 28 7.04 -4.34 -5.04
CA PHE A 28 5.75 -3.67 -5.14
C PHE A 28 4.70 -4.54 -5.84
N LYS A 29 5.11 -5.36 -6.81
CA LYS A 29 4.22 -6.37 -7.41
C LYS A 29 3.74 -7.38 -6.36
N ALA A 30 4.62 -7.84 -5.48
CA ALA A 30 4.27 -8.75 -4.39
C ALA A 30 3.26 -8.12 -3.41
N VAL A 31 3.36 -6.81 -3.14
CA VAL A 31 2.34 -6.08 -2.36
C VAL A 31 0.96 -6.17 -3.02
N LEU A 32 0.87 -5.95 -4.35
CA LEU A 32 -0.41 -6.05 -5.07
C LEU A 32 -0.96 -7.48 -5.08
N GLU A 33 -0.09 -8.48 -5.22
CA GLU A 33 -0.49 -9.89 -5.16
C GLU A 33 -1.00 -10.26 -3.76
N ALA A 34 -0.38 -9.76 -2.69
CA ALA A 34 -0.86 -9.94 -1.33
C ALA A 34 -2.23 -9.27 -1.09
N VAL A 35 -2.46 -8.08 -1.66
CA VAL A 35 -3.79 -7.44 -1.64
C VAL A 35 -4.83 -8.35 -2.29
N ILE A 36 -4.54 -8.91 -3.46
CA ILE A 36 -5.48 -9.83 -4.15
C ILE A 36 -5.80 -11.04 -3.28
N ARG A 37 -4.79 -11.66 -2.65
CA ARG A 37 -5.00 -12.80 -1.74
C ARG A 37 -5.87 -12.44 -0.54
N ILE A 38 -5.68 -11.26 0.06
CA ILE A 38 -6.50 -10.78 1.19
C ILE A 38 -7.96 -10.61 0.77
N GLU A 39 -8.20 -10.01 -0.40
CA GLU A 39 -9.55 -9.78 -0.89
C GLU A 39 -10.23 -11.10 -1.27
N GLU A 40 -9.50 -12.03 -1.90
CA GLU A 40 -9.98 -13.38 -2.22
C GLU A 40 -10.33 -14.17 -0.95
N ALA A 41 -9.46 -14.13 0.07
CA ALA A 41 -9.72 -14.80 1.36
C ALA A 41 -10.92 -14.23 2.13
N ASN A 42 -11.38 -13.03 1.76
CA ASN A 42 -12.58 -12.39 2.31
C ASN A 42 -13.79 -12.48 1.37
N ASP A 43 -13.77 -13.34 0.35
CA ASP A 43 -14.83 -13.47 -0.67
C ASP A 43 -15.19 -12.10 -1.32
N PHE A 44 -14.19 -11.22 -1.44
CA PHE A 44 -14.35 -9.85 -1.94
C PHE A 44 -15.40 -9.02 -1.19
N ALA A 45 -15.60 -9.30 0.10
CA ALA A 45 -16.58 -8.61 0.93
C ALA A 45 -16.32 -7.10 1.03
N ASP A 46 -17.40 -6.32 1.15
CA ASP A 46 -17.30 -4.90 1.45
C ASP A 46 -17.01 -4.68 2.94
N GLY A 47 -15.95 -3.92 3.24
CA GLY A 47 -15.61 -3.50 4.59
C GLY A 47 -15.87 -2.02 4.88
N LYS A 48 -15.76 -1.64 6.16
CA LYS A 48 -15.82 -0.23 6.61
C LYS A 48 -14.65 0.61 6.07
N GLY A 49 -13.62 -0.04 5.54
CA GLY A 49 -12.39 0.56 5.06
C GLY A 49 -11.43 0.96 6.17
N LEU A 50 -10.20 1.29 5.78
CA LEU A 50 -9.18 1.77 6.71
C LEU A 50 -9.64 3.07 7.39
N PRO A 51 -9.17 3.35 8.62
CA PRO A 51 -9.29 4.67 9.23
C PRO A 51 -8.75 5.78 8.32
N SER A 52 -9.41 6.93 8.32
CA SER A 52 -8.98 8.12 7.58
C SER A 52 -8.01 8.99 8.37
N THR A 53 -7.84 8.73 9.66
CA THR A 53 -6.88 9.40 10.55
C THR A 53 -5.47 9.31 9.97
N LEU A 54 -4.76 10.43 9.91
CA LEU A 54 -3.40 10.57 9.37
C LEU A 54 -3.21 10.17 7.89
N ARG A 55 -4.26 9.72 7.20
CA ARG A 55 -4.18 9.30 5.80
C ARG A 55 -3.60 10.41 4.91
N PRO A 56 -2.59 10.12 4.08
CA PRO A 56 -2.04 11.11 3.16
C PRO A 56 -3.10 11.70 2.23
N GLU A 57 -3.05 13.03 2.03
CA GLU A 57 -4.04 13.80 1.25
C GLU A 57 -4.26 13.20 -0.16
N VAL A 58 -3.17 12.72 -0.77
CA VAL A 58 -3.18 12.11 -2.11
C VAL A 58 -4.14 10.91 -2.21
N ILE A 59 -4.30 10.14 -1.13
CA ILE A 59 -5.21 9.00 -1.06
C ILE A 59 -6.65 9.46 -0.91
N GLY A 60 -6.88 10.48 -0.08
CA GLY A 60 -8.19 11.12 0.01
C GLY A 60 -8.65 11.66 -1.35
N ALA A 61 -7.75 12.30 -2.11
CA ALA A 61 -8.03 12.79 -3.45
C ALA A 61 -8.31 11.66 -4.45
N TRP A 62 -7.51 10.59 -4.44
CA TRP A 62 -7.71 9.41 -5.29
C TRP A 62 -9.06 8.72 -5.02
N VAL A 63 -9.40 8.54 -3.74
CA VAL A 63 -10.67 7.99 -3.28
C VAL A 63 -11.84 8.84 -3.75
N LYS A 64 -11.79 10.16 -3.53
CA LYS A 64 -12.82 11.11 -4.01
C LYS A 64 -12.95 11.11 -5.54
N GLY A 65 -11.84 10.95 -6.24
CA GLY A 65 -11.75 10.83 -7.70
C GLY A 65 -12.23 9.49 -8.27
N GLY A 66 -12.78 8.59 -7.45
CA GLY A 66 -13.31 7.31 -7.91
C GLY A 66 -12.25 6.25 -8.22
N ARG A 67 -11.02 6.38 -7.69
CA ARG A 67 -9.94 5.39 -7.77
C ARG A 67 -9.54 5.01 -9.19
N GLY A 68 -9.32 6.00 -10.05
CA GLY A 68 -8.94 5.73 -11.44
C GLY A 68 -10.11 5.39 -12.38
N ARG A 69 -11.32 5.13 -11.85
CA ARG A 69 -12.51 4.82 -12.67
C ARG A 69 -13.07 6.05 -13.38
N LYS A 70 -13.16 7.19 -12.68
CA LYS A 70 -13.68 8.45 -13.25
C LYS A 70 -12.62 9.28 -13.97
N SER A 71 -11.35 9.11 -13.59
CA SER A 71 -10.23 9.80 -14.20
C SER A 71 -9.00 8.91 -14.14
N LYS A 72 -8.39 8.64 -15.30
CA LYS A 72 -7.11 7.93 -15.37
C LYS A 72 -5.92 8.81 -14.97
N LYS A 73 -6.15 10.07 -14.57
CA LYS A 73 -5.11 10.94 -14.05
C LYS A 73 -4.57 10.39 -12.75
N ILE A 74 -3.26 10.19 -12.70
CA ILE A 74 -2.57 9.77 -11.48
C ILE A 74 -2.36 10.99 -10.57
N PRO A 75 -2.78 10.95 -9.30
CA PRO A 75 -2.52 12.01 -8.34
C PRO A 75 -1.02 12.30 -8.19
N VAL A 76 -0.70 13.55 -7.92
CA VAL A 76 0.68 13.99 -7.63
C VAL A 76 0.79 14.31 -6.15
N ILE A 77 1.86 13.84 -5.50
CA ILE A 77 2.15 14.20 -4.11
C ILE A 77 2.71 15.62 -4.11
N ARG A 78 1.90 16.57 -3.64
CA ARG A 78 2.25 18.00 -3.62
C ARG A 78 3.34 18.34 -2.60
N LYS A 79 3.28 17.73 -1.41
CA LYS A 79 4.22 17.93 -0.30
C LYS A 79 5.19 16.76 -0.21
N PHE A 80 5.94 16.51 -1.29
CA PHE A 80 6.80 15.33 -1.38
C PHE A 80 7.83 15.26 -0.25
N ALA A 81 8.42 16.40 0.13
CA ALA A 81 9.42 16.48 1.20
C ALA A 81 8.91 16.00 2.58
N SER A 82 7.61 16.10 2.87
CA SER A 82 7.03 15.58 4.12
C SER A 82 6.35 14.22 3.95
N TYR A 83 6.22 13.73 2.71
CA TYR A 83 5.35 12.59 2.41
C TYR A 83 5.80 11.31 3.11
N ALA A 84 7.11 11.01 3.10
CA ALA A 84 7.62 9.81 3.77
C ALA A 84 7.24 9.79 5.26
N LYS A 85 7.36 10.93 5.94
CA LYS A 85 6.99 11.08 7.35
C LYS A 85 5.48 10.98 7.57
N ASP A 86 4.69 11.67 6.73
CA ASP A 86 3.22 11.64 6.82
C ASP A 86 2.68 10.23 6.55
N TRP A 87 3.28 9.53 5.58
CA TRP A 87 2.98 8.16 5.24
C TRP A 87 3.34 7.21 6.39
N GLN A 88 4.54 7.35 6.97
CA GLN A 88 4.97 6.54 8.12
C GLN A 88 4.03 6.71 9.31
N ALA A 89 3.65 7.96 9.65
CA ALA A 89 2.70 8.21 10.73
C ALA A 89 1.32 7.57 10.48
N TRP A 90 0.86 7.56 9.23
CA TRP A 90 -0.36 6.85 8.87
C TRP A 90 -0.20 5.34 9.01
N TRP A 91 0.86 4.77 8.44
CA TRP A 91 1.12 3.33 8.50
C TRP A 91 1.28 2.82 9.93
N ASP A 92 1.95 3.60 10.78
CA ASP A 92 2.08 3.35 12.21
C ASP A 92 0.74 3.28 12.93
N SER A 93 -0.21 4.14 12.56
CA SER A 93 -1.56 4.15 13.15
C SER A 93 -2.42 2.93 12.75
N LEU A 94 -2.02 2.22 11.70
CA LEU A 94 -2.71 1.03 11.21
C LEU A 94 -2.15 -0.26 11.81
N GLN A 95 -0.95 -0.24 12.39
CA GLN A 95 -0.29 -1.45 12.82
C GLN A 95 -1.02 -2.14 13.96
N PRO A 96 -1.08 -3.49 13.94
CA PRO A 96 -1.70 -4.24 15.01
C PRO A 96 -0.83 -4.19 16.27
N GLN A 97 -1.48 -4.30 17.44
CA GLN A 97 -0.83 -4.09 18.74
C GLN A 97 0.28 -5.08 19.05
N TRP A 98 0.25 -6.27 18.43
CA TRP A 98 1.25 -7.31 18.65
C TRP A 98 2.56 -7.04 17.91
N ARG A 99 2.58 -6.16 16.91
CA ARG A 99 3.83 -5.81 16.21
C ARG A 99 4.77 -5.06 17.14
N LYS A 100 6.05 -5.40 17.04
CA LYS A 100 7.13 -4.78 17.82
C LYS A 100 8.01 -3.93 16.93
N ARG A 101 8.69 -2.97 17.55
CA ARG A 101 9.72 -2.18 16.90
C ARG A 101 11.09 -2.61 17.38
N ASP A 102 12.06 -2.55 16.48
CA ASP A 102 13.46 -2.81 16.77
C ASP A 102 14.07 -1.67 17.60
N ALA A 103 15.36 -1.81 17.94
CA ALA A 103 16.11 -0.81 18.68
C ALA A 103 16.24 0.55 17.97
N HIS A 104 15.95 0.61 16.68
CA HIS A 104 15.99 1.82 15.85
C HIS A 104 14.59 2.42 15.64
N GLY A 105 13.55 1.84 16.25
CA GLY A 105 12.17 2.28 16.10
C GLY A 105 11.55 1.89 14.76
N GLN A 106 12.16 1.00 13.98
CA GLN A 106 11.57 0.42 12.78
C GLN A 106 10.69 -0.77 13.16
N TRP A 107 9.65 -1.04 12.38
CA TRP A 107 8.85 -2.23 12.62
C TRP A 107 9.67 -3.50 12.35
N GLU A 108 9.60 -4.46 13.27
CA GLU A 108 10.23 -5.75 13.07
C GLU A 108 9.51 -6.52 11.96
N ILE A 109 10.31 -7.09 11.06
CA ILE A 109 9.87 -8.02 10.01
C ILE A 109 10.16 -9.42 10.50
N GLY A 110 9.15 -10.28 10.53
CA GLY A 110 9.21 -11.64 11.05
C GLY A 110 8.72 -11.77 12.49
N GLY A 111 8.80 -12.99 13.02
CA GLY A 111 8.32 -13.34 14.37
C GLY A 111 6.91 -13.94 14.38
N GLU A 112 6.41 -14.21 15.60
CA GLU A 112 5.06 -14.74 15.81
C GLU A 112 4.03 -13.64 15.53
N CYS A 113 3.11 -13.92 14.59
CA CYS A 113 1.97 -13.06 14.31
C CYS A 113 0.89 -13.28 15.38
N GLY A 114 0.31 -12.20 15.87
CA GLY A 114 -0.88 -12.28 16.74
C GLY A 114 -2.16 -12.47 15.93
N GLU A 115 -3.24 -12.86 16.60
CA GLU A 115 -4.54 -13.11 15.97
C GLU A 115 -5.33 -11.82 15.69
N ALA A 116 -4.99 -10.71 16.35
CA ALA A 116 -5.71 -9.45 16.26
C ALA A 116 -5.07 -8.47 15.26
N TRP A 117 -5.45 -8.55 13.99
CA TRP A 117 -4.97 -7.68 12.91
C TRP A 117 -5.60 -6.28 12.89
N GLY A 118 -6.63 -6.06 13.71
CA GLY A 118 -7.20 -4.75 13.99
C GLY A 118 -7.68 -4.04 12.72
N SER A 119 -7.19 -2.83 12.48
CA SER A 119 -7.62 -2.01 11.34
C SER A 119 -7.20 -2.56 9.98
N LEU A 120 -6.24 -3.50 9.91
CA LEU A 120 -5.76 -4.05 8.63
C LEU A 120 -6.65 -5.14 8.07
N ASP A 121 -7.40 -5.83 8.93
CA ASP A 121 -8.45 -6.78 8.52
C ASP A 121 -9.71 -5.99 8.10
N CYS A 122 -9.61 -5.33 6.95
CA CYS A 122 -10.67 -4.50 6.39
C CYS A 122 -10.76 -4.72 4.87
N PRO A 123 -11.53 -5.71 4.40
CA PRO A 123 -11.63 -5.98 2.98
C PRO A 123 -12.36 -4.86 2.22
N GLY A 124 -12.22 -4.88 0.91
CA GLY A 124 -12.96 -4.06 -0.02
C GLY A 124 -12.26 -2.78 -0.48
N VAL A 125 -13.01 -1.97 -1.23
CA VAL A 125 -12.56 -0.80 -2.00
C VAL A 125 -11.89 0.34 -1.20
N ASN A 126 -11.93 0.28 0.13
CA ASN A 126 -11.28 1.23 1.04
C ASN A 126 -10.28 0.57 2.01
N GLY A 127 -10.01 -0.72 1.80
CA GLY A 127 -9.10 -1.53 2.59
C GLY A 127 -7.63 -1.32 2.23
N VAL A 128 -6.87 -2.40 2.35
CA VAL A 128 -5.41 -2.46 2.14
C VAL A 128 -4.96 -2.04 0.74
N ILE A 129 -5.85 -2.08 -0.27
CA ILE A 129 -5.59 -1.51 -1.60
C ILE A 129 -5.23 -0.01 -1.54
N SER A 130 -5.72 0.73 -0.54
CA SER A 130 -5.39 2.15 -0.35
C SER A 130 -3.92 2.34 0.07
N VAL A 131 -3.35 1.37 0.79
CA VAL A 131 -1.93 1.36 1.17
C VAL A 131 -1.08 1.10 -0.08
N ALA A 132 -1.44 0.10 -0.88
CA ALA A 132 -0.77 -0.15 -2.16
C ALA A 132 -0.83 1.07 -3.10
N ALA A 133 -1.97 1.76 -3.18
CA ALA A 133 -2.09 2.99 -3.95
C ALA A 133 -1.14 4.09 -3.47
N SER A 134 -0.97 4.23 -2.15
CA SER A 134 -0.07 5.23 -1.57
C SER A 134 1.40 4.96 -1.85
N LEU A 135 1.81 3.69 -1.88
CA LEU A 135 3.15 3.28 -2.27
C LEU A 135 3.37 3.50 -3.76
N TYR A 136 2.37 3.20 -4.59
CA TYR A 136 2.47 3.44 -6.03
C TYR A 136 2.69 4.92 -6.37
N PHE A 137 1.90 5.83 -5.77
CA PHE A 137 2.06 7.27 -6.01
C PHE A 137 3.43 7.78 -5.57
N TRP A 138 3.93 7.24 -4.46
CA TRP A 138 5.27 7.58 -3.96
C TRP A 138 6.36 7.09 -4.90
N GLY A 139 6.43 5.79 -5.17
CA GLY A 139 7.47 5.19 -6.01
C GLY A 139 7.47 5.78 -7.42
N ARG A 140 6.29 6.01 -8.00
CA ARG A 140 6.17 6.69 -9.29
C ARG A 140 6.82 8.08 -9.28
N GLN A 141 6.58 8.88 -8.25
CA GLN A 141 7.15 10.22 -8.15
C GLN A 141 8.65 10.21 -7.87
N VAL A 142 9.16 9.20 -7.15
CA VAL A 142 10.60 8.93 -7.00
C VAL A 142 11.25 8.66 -8.37
N HIS A 143 10.68 7.73 -9.13
CA HIS A 143 11.19 7.36 -10.45
C HIS A 143 11.12 8.51 -11.47
N GLU A 144 10.00 9.25 -11.50
CA GLU A 144 9.83 10.41 -12.39
C GLU A 144 10.76 11.57 -12.01
N GLY A 145 11.02 11.76 -10.72
CA GLY A 145 11.86 12.83 -10.19
C GLY A 145 13.36 12.65 -10.46
N ARG A 146 13.82 11.41 -10.73
CA ARG A 146 15.25 11.07 -10.89
C ARG A 146 15.99 11.97 -11.89
N LYS A 147 15.38 12.22 -13.06
CA LYS A 147 16.00 13.05 -14.11
C LYS A 147 16.16 14.51 -13.71
N GLU A 148 15.20 15.06 -12.97
CA GLU A 148 15.16 16.47 -12.59
C GLU A 148 15.95 16.75 -11.31
N LYS A 149 15.87 15.85 -10.33
CA LYS A 149 16.44 16.02 -8.98
C LYS A 149 17.83 15.40 -8.81
N GLY A 150 18.26 14.56 -9.75
CA GLY A 150 19.56 13.91 -9.73
C GLY A 150 19.60 12.62 -8.93
N GLU A 151 20.72 11.90 -9.07
CA GLU A 151 20.88 10.54 -8.56
C GLU A 151 20.84 10.45 -7.03
N ALA A 152 21.52 11.37 -6.32
CA ALA A 152 21.55 11.36 -4.86
C ALA A 152 20.16 11.51 -4.23
N TRP A 153 19.31 12.38 -4.80
CA TRP A 153 17.92 12.52 -4.37
C TRP A 153 17.12 11.25 -4.66
N PHE A 154 17.34 10.63 -5.81
CA PHE A 154 16.67 9.39 -6.17
C PHE A 154 17.05 8.27 -5.20
N GLU A 155 18.33 8.04 -4.94
CA GLU A 155 18.82 7.00 -4.02
C GLU A 155 18.24 7.15 -2.62
N GLU A 156 18.26 8.36 -2.05
CA GLU A 156 17.69 8.65 -0.72
C GLU A 156 16.20 8.30 -0.66
N ASN A 157 15.42 8.75 -1.64
CA ASN A 157 13.98 8.54 -1.63
C ASN A 157 13.57 7.12 -2.05
N GLN A 158 14.37 6.47 -2.89
CA GLN A 158 14.22 5.06 -3.24
C GLN A 158 14.42 4.19 -2.01
N GLN A 159 15.44 4.46 -1.18
CA GLN A 159 15.68 3.69 0.04
C GLN A 159 14.51 3.78 1.04
N LEU A 160 13.94 4.98 1.22
CA LEU A 160 12.76 5.17 2.08
C LEU A 160 11.53 4.44 1.54
N TRP A 161 11.34 4.49 0.22
CA TRP A 161 10.23 3.81 -0.44
C TRP A 161 10.40 2.28 -0.39
N ASP A 162 11.61 1.75 -0.64
CA ASP A 162 11.91 0.32 -0.56
C ASP A 162 11.65 -0.24 0.85
N ALA A 163 12.06 0.50 1.89
CA ALA A 163 11.78 0.13 3.27
C ALA A 163 10.27 0.03 3.55
N ALA A 164 9.49 1.00 3.07
CA ALA A 164 8.04 1.00 3.19
C ALA A 164 7.37 -0.15 2.43
N VAL A 165 7.83 -0.44 1.20
CA VAL A 165 7.33 -1.55 0.38
C VAL A 165 7.63 -2.90 1.03
N ASN A 166 8.84 -3.07 1.56
CA ASN A 166 9.23 -4.31 2.22
C ASN A 166 8.41 -4.57 3.49
N ASP A 167 8.19 -3.53 4.31
CA ASP A 167 7.39 -3.67 5.53
C ASP A 167 5.92 -3.99 5.20
N VAL A 168 5.31 -3.25 4.28
CA VAL A 168 3.93 -3.49 3.83
C VAL A 168 3.81 -4.88 3.20
N GLY A 169 4.77 -5.27 2.36
CA GLY A 169 4.79 -6.58 1.72
C GLY A 169 4.75 -7.70 2.73
N TRP A 170 5.60 -7.63 3.77
CA TRP A 170 5.60 -8.61 4.85
C TRP A 170 4.27 -8.64 5.62
N VAL A 171 3.73 -7.47 5.98
CA VAL A 171 2.47 -7.37 6.74
C VAL A 171 1.30 -7.97 5.97
N LEU A 172 1.16 -7.62 4.68
CA LEU A 172 0.06 -8.11 3.87
C LEU A 172 0.20 -9.60 3.56
N ASP A 173 1.42 -10.09 3.37
CA ASP A 173 1.66 -11.52 3.17
C ASP A 173 1.28 -12.34 4.41
N ALA A 174 1.70 -11.87 5.59
CA ALA A 174 1.35 -12.49 6.87
C ALA A 174 -0.16 -12.43 7.15
N LEU A 175 -0.82 -11.30 6.87
CA LEU A 175 -2.29 -11.20 6.96
C LEU A 175 -2.98 -12.16 6.00
N SER A 176 -2.51 -12.26 4.74
CA SER A 176 -3.09 -13.18 3.77
C SER A 176 -2.98 -14.64 4.21
N THR A 177 -1.88 -15.00 4.87
CA THR A 177 -1.67 -16.35 5.43
C THR A 177 -2.58 -16.61 6.63
N PHE A 178 -2.78 -15.60 7.49
CA PHE A 178 -3.68 -15.70 8.63
C PHE A 178 -5.14 -15.92 8.22
N LEU A 179 -5.61 -15.24 7.16
CA LEU A 179 -7.01 -15.32 6.72
C LEU A 179 -7.40 -16.67 6.10
N VAL A 180 -6.42 -17.46 5.65
CA VAL A 180 -6.64 -18.78 5.02
C VAL A 180 -6.35 -19.96 5.96
N ALA A 181 -5.87 -19.69 7.18
CA ALA A 181 -5.49 -20.70 8.17
C ALA A 181 -6.69 -21.17 9.00
#